data_AF-A0A7J0DKW8-F1
#
_entry.id   AF-A0A7J0DKW8-F1
#
_cell.length_a   1.000
_cell.length_b   1.000
_cell.length_c   1.000
_cell.angle_alpha   90.00
_cell.angle_beta   90.00
_cell.angle_gamma   90.00
#
_symmetry.space_group_name_H-M   'P 1'
#
loop_
_entity.id
_entity.type
_entity.pdbx_description
1 polymer ?
#
loop_
_entity_poly.entity_id
_entity_poly.type
_entity_poly.pdbx_seq_one_letter_code
_entity_poly.pdbx_strand_id
1 'polypeptide(L)'
;MVDAERRLLANALKDPDNQHFVLLSDSCIPLHDFDYVYNYLMRTNISFVDCFEDPGPHGSGRYSEHMLPEVEKINFRKGAQVLLDM
;
A
#
# COMPACT_ATOMS: atom_id res chain seq x y z
N MET A 1 1.37 9.10 11.64
CA MET A 1 1.77 8.47 10.37
C MET A 1 0.58 8.27 9.46
N VAL A 2 -0.39 7.42 9.85
CA VAL A 2 -1.57 7.08 9.02
C VAL A 2 -2.37 8.28 8.50
N ASP A 3 -2.58 9.32 9.32
CA ASP A 3 -3.39 10.48 8.88
C ASP A 3 -2.74 11.32 7.77
N ALA A 4 -1.42 11.45 7.76
CA ALA A 4 -0.71 12.21 6.73
C ALA A 4 -0.74 11.45 5.39
N GLU A 5 -0.43 10.16 5.43
CA GLU A 5 -0.53 9.25 4.27
C GLU A 5 -1.95 9.23 3.70
N ARG A 6 -2.97 9.12 4.57
CA ARG A 6 -4.37 9.11 4.13
C ARG A 6 -4.75 10.42 3.44
N ARG A 7 -4.27 11.57 3.93
CA ARG A 7 -4.52 12.88 3.31
C ARG A 7 -3.78 13.05 1.99
N LEU A 8 -2.54 12.57 1.90
CA LEU A 8 -1.75 12.55 0.66
C LEU A 8 -2.46 11.71 -0.41
N LEU A 9 -2.83 10.47 -0.07
CA LEU A 9 -3.52 9.56 -0.98
C LEU A 9 -4.89 10.12 -1.39
N ALA A 10 -5.69 10.62 -0.44
CA ALA A 10 -6.98 11.23 -0.73
C ALA A 10 -6.87 12.45 -1.67
N ASN A 11 -5.78 13.21 -1.59
CA ASN A 11 -5.57 14.32 -2.50
C ASN A 11 -5.15 13.84 -3.90
N ALA A 12 -4.27 12.85 -3.98
CA ALA A 12 -3.81 12.29 -5.23
C ALA A 12 -4.92 11.55 -6.00
N LEU A 13 -5.85 10.90 -5.29
CA LEU A 13 -7.05 10.25 -5.86
C LEU A 13 -8.07 11.21 -6.48
N LYS A 14 -7.94 12.53 -6.28
CA LYS A 14 -8.82 13.52 -6.95
C LYS A 14 -8.55 13.62 -8.44
N ASP A 15 -7.35 13.25 -8.87
CA ASP A 15 -6.96 13.21 -10.26
C ASP A 15 -7.12 11.76 -10.78
N PRO A 16 -8.06 11.52 -11.72
CA PRO A 16 -8.30 10.19 -12.26
C PRO A 16 -7.16 9.66 -13.13
N ASP A 17 -6.24 10.52 -13.58
CA ASP A 17 -5.08 10.12 -14.38
C ASP A 17 -3.96 9.49 -13.52
N ASN A 18 -4.05 9.62 -12.18
CA ASN A 18 -3.13 8.95 -11.26
C ASN A 18 -3.46 7.46 -11.13
N GLN A 19 -2.66 6.62 -11.80
CA GLN A 19 -2.86 5.16 -11.81
C GLN A 19 -1.99 4.41 -10.78
N HIS A 20 -0.83 4.97 -10.42
CA HIS A 20 0.14 4.33 -9.52
C HIS A 20 0.55 5.30 -8.40
N PHE A 21 0.65 4.78 -7.18
CA PHE A 21 1.05 5.55 -6.01
C PHE A 21 2.27 4.90 -5.36
N VAL A 22 3.27 5.72 -5.05
CA VAL A 22 4.48 5.30 -4.31
C VAL A 22 4.60 6.22 -3.10
N LEU A 23 4.69 5.62 -1.91
CA LEU A 23 4.98 6.36 -0.68
C LEU A 23 6.46 6.23 -0.37
N LEU A 24 7.14 7.36 -0.19
CA LEU A 24 8.56 7.45 0.14
C LEU A 24 8.73 8.30 1.40
N SER A 25 9.78 8.00 2.18
CA SER A 25 10.24 8.83 3.29
C SER A 25 11.62 9.42 2.97
N ASP A 26 12.07 10.36 3.81
CA ASP A 26 13.39 10.99 3.67
C ASP A 26 14.57 10.01 3.82
N SER A 27 14.32 8.78 4.30
CA SER A 27 15.32 7.72 4.40
C SER A 27 15.38 6.80 3.19
N CYS A 28 14.49 6.95 2.20
CA CYS A 28 14.49 6.12 1.00
C CYS A 28 15.65 6.51 0.07
N ILE A 29 16.51 5.55 -0.24
CA ILE A 29 17.66 5.74 -1.14
C ILE A 29 17.41 4.94 -2.42
N PRO A 30 17.42 5.56 -3.61
CA PRO A 30 17.22 4.83 -4.85
C PRO A 30 18.39 3.88 -5.12
N LEU A 31 18.08 2.61 -5.39
CA LEU A 31 19.09 1.57 -5.71
C LEU A 31 19.30 1.39 -7.22
N HIS A 32 18.33 1.84 -8.02
CA HIS A 32 18.34 1.78 -9.48
C HIS A 32 17.98 3.15 -10.08
N ASP A 33 18.33 3.34 -11.36
CA ASP A 33 17.94 4.54 -12.09
C ASP A 33 16.42 4.61 -12.31
N PHE A 34 15.94 5.82 -12.62
CA PHE A 34 14.52 6.08 -12.77
C PHE A 34 13.90 5.26 -13.90
N ASP A 35 14.57 5.14 -15.04
CA ASP A 35 14.03 4.43 -16.21
C ASP A 35 13.81 2.95 -15.89
N TYR A 36 14.74 2.33 -15.17
CA TYR A 36 14.59 0.96 -14.70
C TYR A 36 13.37 0.81 -13.80
N VAL A 37 13.26 1.62 -12.74
CA VAL A 37 12.16 1.53 -11.77
C VAL A 37 10.82 1.83 -12.43
N TYR A 38 10.75 2.88 -13.25
CA TYR A 38 9.54 3.25 -13.97
C TYR A 38 9.09 2.12 -14.90
N ASN A 39 9.99 1.59 -15.74
CA ASN A 39 9.63 0.51 -16.66
C ASN A 39 9.22 -0.77 -15.91
N TYR A 40 9.84 -1.06 -14.77
CA TYR A 40 9.47 -2.21 -13.95
C TYR A 40 8.06 -2.04 -13.36
N LEU A 41 7.79 -0.88 -12.74
CA LEU A 41 6.50 -0.57 -12.13
C LEU A 41 5.36 -0.44 -13.14
N MET A 42 5.61 0.08 -14.34
CA MET A 42 4.57 0.23 -15.37
C MET A 42 4.26 -1.08 -16.12
N ARG A 43 5.17 -2.06 -16.11
CA ARG A 43 4.96 -3.35 -16.77
C ARG A 43 4.35 -4.41 -15.86
N THR A 44 4.34 -4.17 -14.55
CA THR A 44 3.76 -5.09 -13.59
C THR A 44 2.26 -4.83 -13.40
N ASN A 45 1.49 -5.89 -13.20
CA ASN A 45 0.07 -5.82 -12.87
C ASN A 45 -0.22 -6.16 -11.40
N ILE A 46 0.82 -6.24 -10.57
CA ILE A 46 0.72 -6.51 -9.14
C ILE A 46 1.07 -5.27 -8.33
N SER A 47 0.50 -5.18 -7.13
CA SER A 47 0.87 -4.18 -6.14
C SER A 47 1.93 -4.75 -5.19
N PHE A 48 2.95 -3.95 -4.88
CA PHE A 48 3.99 -4.30 -3.90
C PHE A 48 3.63 -3.69 -2.56
N VAL A 49 3.02 -4.50 -1.69
CA VAL A 49 2.63 -4.10 -0.34
C VAL A 49 3.02 -5.23 0.60
N ASP A 50 3.82 -4.92 1.61
CA ASP A 50 4.10 -5.90 2.66
C ASP A 50 2.86 -6.07 3.54
N CYS A 51 2.45 -7.32 3.72
CA CYS A 51 1.27 -7.66 4.48
C CYS A 51 1.42 -9.01 5.17
N PHE A 52 0.87 -9.10 6.38
CA PHE A 52 0.98 -10.28 7.22
C PHE A 52 -0.31 -10.53 7.99
N GLU A 53 -0.45 -11.76 8.49
CA GLU A 53 -1.51 -12.09 9.43
C GLU A 53 -1.08 -11.72 10.84
N ASP A 54 -1.88 -10.88 11.51
CA ASP A 54 -1.68 -10.51 12.91
C ASP A 54 -2.95 -10.91 13.67
N PRO A 55 -2.94 -11.99 14.48
CA PRO A 55 -4.12 -12.44 15.20
C PRO A 55 -4.53 -11.50 16.34
N GLY A 56 -3.72 -10.50 16.66
CA GLY A 56 -3.97 -9.57 17.76
C GLY A 56 -5.13 -8.59 17.51
N PRO A 57 -5.53 -7.82 18.55
CA PRO A 57 -6.61 -6.83 18.47
C PRO A 57 -6.30 -5.68 17.49
N HIS A 58 -5.04 -5.52 17.07
CA HIS A 58 -4.61 -4.52 16.10
C HIS A 58 -4.45 -5.05 14.68
N GLY A 59 -4.60 -6.36 14.47
CA GLY A 59 -4.64 -7.00 13.15
C GLY A 59 -6.05 -7.52 12.84
N SER A 60 -6.23 -8.84 12.83
CA SER A 60 -7.47 -9.55 12.54
C SER A 60 -8.64 -9.12 13.44
N GLY A 61 -8.36 -8.65 14.66
CA GLY A 61 -9.39 -8.06 15.54
C GLY A 61 -10.05 -6.79 14.98
N ARG A 62 -9.48 -6.16 13.95
CA ARG A 62 -10.05 -4.99 13.27
C ARG A 62 -10.91 -5.34 12.05
N TYR A 63 -11.04 -6.62 11.72
CA TYR A 63 -11.93 -7.04 10.65
C TYR A 63 -13.39 -6.71 10.99
N SER A 64 -14.15 -6.28 9.98
CA SER A 64 -15.56 -5.91 10.07
C SER A 64 -16.32 -6.65 8.98
N GLU A 65 -17.46 -7.25 9.32
CA GLU A 65 -18.31 -7.95 8.34
C GLU A 65 -18.87 -7.02 7.25
N HIS A 66 -18.89 -5.71 7.50
CA HIS A 66 -19.26 -4.69 6.50
C HIS A 66 -18.28 -4.58 5.33
N MET A 67 -17.13 -5.25 5.37
CA MET A 67 -16.19 -5.32 4.25
C MET A 67 -16.54 -6.41 3.23
N LEU A 68 -17.56 -7.23 3.51
CA LEU A 68 -18.09 -8.17 2.52
C LEU A 68 -18.98 -7.45 1.50
N PRO A 69 -18.96 -7.87 0.22
CA PRO A 69 -18.21 -9.02 -0.31
C PRO A 69 -16.77 -8.70 -0.75
N GLU A 70 -16.35 -7.45 -0.74
CA GLU A 70 -15.09 -7.01 -1.35
C GLU A 70 -13.85 -7.63 -0.67
N VAL A 71 -13.88 -7.80 0.64
CA VAL A 71 -12.77 -8.40 1.42
C VAL A 71 -13.30 -9.49 2.32
N GLU A 72 -13.08 -10.75 1.93
CA GLU A 72 -13.30 -11.89 2.82
C GLU A 72 -12.32 -11.90 3.98
N LYS A 73 -12.75 -12.43 5.13
CA LYS A 73 -11.92 -12.53 6.34
C LYS A 73 -10.60 -13.27 6.09
N ILE A 74 -10.61 -14.31 5.27
CA ILE A 74 -9.39 -15.07 4.92
C ILE A 74 -8.39 -14.25 4.09
N ASN A 75 -8.85 -13.21 3.41
CA ASN A 75 -8.04 -12.31 2.58
C ASN A 75 -7.63 -11.04 3.35
N PHE A 76 -8.19 -10.79 4.54
CA PHE A 76 -7.80 -9.65 5.35
C PHE A 76 -6.39 -9.82 5.91
N ARG A 77 -5.52 -8.85 5.63
CA ARG A 77 -4.14 -8.82 6.12
C ARG A 77 -3.85 -7.45 6.73
N LYS A 78 -2.99 -7.44 7.74
CA LYS A 78 -2.45 -6.20 8.28
C LYS A 78 -1.31 -5.77 7.37
N GLY A 79 -1.37 -4.54 6.85
CA GLY A 79 -0.25 -3.95 6.12
C GLY A 79 0.89 -3.59 7.08
N ALA A 80 2.13 -3.77 6.63
CA ALA A 80 3.26 -3.16 7.30
C ALA A 80 3.11 -1.64 7.29
N GLN A 81 3.49 -0.99 8.38
CA GLN A 81 3.47 0.46 8.48
C GLN A 81 4.61 1.14 7.69
N VAL A 82 5.43 0.32 7.02
CA VAL A 82 6.52 0.71 6.14
C VAL A 82 6.20 0.11 4.77
N LEU A 83 6.12 0.97 3.75
CA LEU A 83 6.01 0.56 2.36
C LEU A 83 7.41 0.60 1.74
N LEU A 84 7.80 -0.51 1.09
CA LEU A 84 9.08 -0.81 0.41
C LEU A 84 10.13 -1.55 1.25
N ASP A 85 10.11 -2.89 1.12
CA ASP A 85 11.36 -3.64 0.95
C ASP A 85 11.49 -3.96 -0.55
N MET A 86 12.29 -3.17 -1.26
CA MET A 86 12.94 -3.59 -2.53
C MET A 86 14.43 -3.32 -2.41
#